data_AF-A0A936FYR3-F1
#
_entry.id   AF-A0A936FYR3-F1
#
_cell.length_a   1.000
_cell.length_b   1.000
_cell.length_c   1.000
_cell.angle_alpha   90.00
_cell.angle_beta   90.00
_cell.angle_gamma   90.00
#
_symmetry.space_group_name_H-M   'P 1'
#
loop_
_entity.id
_entity.type
_entity.pdbx_description
1 polymer ?
#
loop_
_entity_poly.entity_id
_entity_poly.type
_entity_poly.pdbx_seq_one_letter_code
_entity_poly.pdbx_strand_id
1 'polypeptide(L)'
;MNSAAPSLRASVRAGGLAARGLRPLDVDALYAVGLAAGGALGGLHGPLIVGHDGRNHAADLAAALVKGGLATGRDVVDLGAIPADGLRFCAGAYASWAIYVGSSSRYAVDLGVQFWGPDGTALDQAQVEVIAEAADRAKAAPDPTTGAPNGASGRHTPRDLADEYATFLTLLCDGPSRRPRKVAVEAVGPAVERVLHALTDGGAATPAWPVHFVTTGRTSVETPDSYTELGQLRELIAREGADLAVAFDGDGDQIVLLDERGSIVSPAAVVALLALPPERLQVTDSGDYRWPEAWGNSGLAAVLQLLVCLDAADRPLSDTVTAYRLKETPVPELSSETDTATESPSAAVSGVDHGLHPWMRGLLRCPACLGGLRDVVGEQGPELGCESVDCARSYPMVEGIPVLLVDQARVRPQAS
;
A
#
# COMPACT_ATOMS: atom_id res chain seq x y z
N MET A 1 0.83 -12.04 -33.38
CA MET A 1 -0.24 -12.88 -32.81
C MET A 1 -0.95 -12.03 -31.77
N ASN A 2 -2.22 -11.68 -32.01
CA ASN A 2 -3.05 -10.95 -31.07
C ASN A 2 -3.30 -11.83 -29.84
N SER A 3 -2.46 -11.73 -28.81
CA SER A 3 -2.93 -12.10 -27.47
C SER A 3 -3.89 -10.99 -27.05
N ALA A 4 -5.19 -11.28 -27.01
CA ALA A 4 -6.14 -10.35 -26.42
C ALA A 4 -5.62 -9.92 -25.04
N ALA A 5 -5.59 -8.62 -24.77
CA ALA A 5 -5.14 -8.13 -23.47
C ALA A 5 -5.96 -8.82 -22.36
N PRO A 6 -5.35 -9.25 -21.25
CA PRO A 6 -6.08 -9.93 -20.19
C PRO A 6 -7.19 -9.04 -19.63
N SER A 7 -8.32 -9.64 -19.27
CA SER A 7 -9.45 -8.95 -18.65
C SER A 7 -9.05 -8.30 -17.33
N LEU A 8 -9.55 -7.10 -17.08
CA LEU A 8 -9.32 -6.38 -15.83
C LEU A 8 -10.03 -7.02 -14.62
N ARG A 9 -11.05 -7.85 -14.84
CA ARG A 9 -11.71 -8.62 -13.77
C ARG A 9 -10.73 -9.47 -12.95
N ALA A 10 -9.70 -10.04 -13.59
CA ALA A 10 -8.69 -10.84 -12.89
C ALA A 10 -7.87 -10.01 -11.86
N SER A 11 -7.81 -8.70 -12.07
CA SER A 11 -7.12 -7.75 -11.20
C SER A 11 -8.00 -7.17 -10.10
N VAL A 12 -9.31 -7.42 -10.08
CA VAL A 12 -10.23 -6.86 -9.09
C VAL A 12 -9.90 -7.36 -7.68
N ARG A 13 -9.79 -6.42 -6.74
CA ARG A 13 -9.64 -6.60 -5.31
C ARG A 13 -10.58 -5.60 -4.60
N ALA A 14 -10.76 -5.76 -3.29
CA ALA A 14 -11.44 -4.71 -2.50
C ALA A 14 -10.67 -3.39 -2.64
N GLY A 15 -11.38 -2.29 -2.89
CA GLY A 15 -10.80 -0.96 -3.06
C GLY A 15 -10.12 -0.69 -4.41
N GLY A 16 -9.87 -1.69 -5.26
CA GLY A 16 -9.14 -1.44 -6.50
C GLY A 16 -8.78 -2.60 -7.41
N LEU A 17 -7.99 -2.28 -8.43
CA LEU A 17 -7.34 -3.24 -9.33
C LEU A 17 -5.89 -3.43 -8.88
N ALA A 18 -5.39 -4.66 -8.90
CA ALA A 18 -4.00 -4.97 -8.60
C ALA A 18 -3.40 -5.87 -9.69
N ALA A 19 -2.16 -5.57 -10.08
CA ALA A 19 -1.38 -6.40 -10.99
C ALA A 19 0.07 -6.49 -10.51
N ARG A 20 0.66 -7.68 -10.71
CA ARG A 20 2.12 -7.86 -10.61
C ARG A 20 2.70 -7.65 -12.00
N GLY A 21 3.46 -6.57 -12.18
CA GLY A 21 3.87 -6.12 -13.51
C GLY A 21 2.86 -5.18 -14.18
N LEU A 22 3.29 -4.54 -15.27
CA LEU A 22 2.50 -3.55 -16.01
C LEU A 22 1.29 -4.12 -16.77
N ARG A 23 1.10 -5.44 -16.83
CA ARG A 23 -0.07 -6.07 -17.46
C ARG A 23 -0.90 -6.82 -16.42
N PRO A 24 -2.24 -6.66 -16.42
CA PRO A 24 -3.07 -6.02 -17.46
C PRO A 24 -3.26 -4.49 -17.32
N LEU A 25 -2.56 -3.81 -16.42
CA LEU A 25 -2.72 -2.37 -16.14
C LEU A 25 -1.81 -1.48 -17.00
N ASP A 26 -1.94 -1.59 -18.33
CA ASP A 26 -1.19 -0.78 -19.29
C ASP A 26 -1.93 0.52 -19.68
N VAL A 27 -1.32 1.34 -20.55
CA VAL A 27 -1.88 2.64 -21.00
C VAL A 27 -3.30 2.49 -21.56
N ASP A 28 -3.55 1.47 -22.37
CA ASP A 28 -4.86 1.23 -22.98
C ASP A 28 -5.89 0.82 -21.92
N ALA A 29 -5.48 0.01 -20.95
CA ALA A 29 -6.32 -0.35 -19.81
C ALA A 29 -6.68 0.87 -18.96
N LEU A 30 -5.72 1.73 -18.63
CA LEU A 30 -5.98 2.91 -17.78
C LEU A 30 -6.84 3.95 -18.50
N TYR A 31 -6.64 4.13 -19.82
CA TYR A 31 -7.57 4.92 -20.64
C TYR A 31 -9.00 4.36 -20.58
N ALA A 32 -9.16 3.03 -20.72
CA ALA A 32 -10.47 2.39 -20.61
C ALA A 32 -11.08 2.46 -19.20
N VAL A 33 -10.26 2.39 -18.15
CA VAL A 33 -10.70 2.66 -16.77
C VAL A 33 -11.19 4.10 -16.63
N GLY A 34 -10.51 5.08 -17.25
CA GLY A 34 -10.98 6.46 -17.31
C GLY A 34 -12.35 6.61 -17.99
N LEU A 35 -12.54 5.96 -19.14
CA LEU A 35 -13.84 5.92 -19.83
C LEU A 35 -14.93 5.28 -18.96
N ALA A 36 -14.61 4.16 -18.31
CA ALA A 36 -15.51 3.45 -17.43
C ALA A 36 -15.90 4.29 -16.22
N ALA A 37 -14.94 4.91 -15.53
CA ALA A 37 -15.20 5.76 -14.38
C ALA A 37 -16.00 7.02 -14.77
N GLY A 38 -15.69 7.63 -15.92
CA GLY A 38 -16.42 8.78 -16.43
C GLY A 38 -17.88 8.48 -16.77
N GLY A 39 -18.17 7.28 -17.31
CA GLY A 39 -19.52 6.88 -17.74
C GLY A 39 -20.34 6.06 -16.73
N ALA A 40 -19.71 5.13 -15.98
CA ALA A 40 -20.38 4.16 -15.10
C ALA A 40 -20.62 4.69 -13.68
N LEU A 41 -19.80 5.62 -13.18
CA LEU A 41 -20.00 6.28 -11.88
C LEU A 41 -21.04 7.42 -11.96
N GLY A 42 -22.10 7.16 -12.75
CA GLY A 42 -23.10 8.10 -13.23
C GLY A 42 -24.00 8.69 -12.15
N GLY A 43 -23.48 9.72 -11.49
CA GLY A 43 -24.19 10.84 -10.88
C GLY A 43 -23.22 12.02 -10.88
N LEU A 44 -23.62 13.19 -11.36
CA LEU A 44 -22.77 14.38 -11.55
C LEU A 44 -22.33 15.03 -10.22
N HIS A 45 -21.82 14.25 -9.27
CA HIS A 45 -21.13 14.78 -8.10
C HIS A 45 -19.67 15.02 -8.49
N GLY A 46 -19.42 16.26 -8.92
CA GLY A 46 -18.07 16.82 -9.06
C GLY A 46 -17.18 16.23 -10.17
N PRO A 47 -16.00 16.84 -10.39
CA PRO A 47 -14.98 16.31 -11.28
C PRO A 47 -14.49 14.93 -10.82
N LEU A 48 -13.87 14.18 -11.72
CA LEU A 48 -13.07 13.02 -11.32
C LEU A 48 -11.72 13.51 -10.80
N ILE A 49 -11.34 13.11 -9.59
CA ILE A 49 -10.03 13.41 -9.01
C ILE A 49 -9.07 12.28 -9.37
N VAL A 50 -7.87 12.62 -9.85
CA VAL A 50 -6.83 11.66 -10.21
C VAL A 50 -5.53 12.04 -9.54
N GLY A 51 -4.77 11.06 -9.08
CA GLY A 51 -3.43 11.24 -8.51
C GLY A 51 -2.62 9.96 -8.59
N HIS A 52 -1.36 10.04 -8.22
CA HIS A 52 -0.44 8.90 -8.28
C HIS A 52 0.65 8.97 -7.21
N ASP A 53 1.33 7.86 -6.97
CA ASP A 53 2.44 7.73 -6.00
C ASP A 53 3.74 8.43 -6.43
N GLY A 54 3.85 8.78 -7.71
CA GLY A 54 5.00 9.50 -8.25
C GLY A 54 6.07 8.58 -8.84
N ARG A 55 5.78 7.29 -8.97
CA ARG A 55 6.60 6.36 -9.73
C ARG A 55 6.64 6.75 -11.21
N ASN A 56 7.78 6.54 -11.87
CA ASN A 56 8.01 6.99 -13.25
C ASN A 56 6.91 6.54 -14.23
N HIS A 57 6.46 5.27 -14.13
CA HIS A 57 5.41 4.73 -14.99
C HIS A 57 3.99 5.13 -14.54
N ALA A 58 3.80 5.50 -13.28
CA ALA A 58 2.49 5.86 -12.75
C ALA A 58 1.98 7.19 -13.34
N ALA A 59 2.89 8.14 -13.64
CA ALA A 59 2.53 9.41 -14.27
C ALA A 59 1.94 9.21 -15.69
N ASP A 60 2.56 8.36 -16.52
CA ASP A 60 2.07 8.07 -17.87
C ASP A 60 0.72 7.35 -17.84
N LEU A 61 0.54 6.44 -16.88
CA LEU A 61 -0.68 5.68 -16.68
C LEU A 61 -1.82 6.54 -16.13
N ALA A 62 -1.53 7.43 -15.19
CA ALA A 62 -2.48 8.44 -14.72
C ALA A 62 -2.91 9.37 -15.86
N ALA A 63 -1.98 9.82 -16.71
CA ALA A 63 -2.30 10.63 -17.88
C ALA A 63 -3.22 9.91 -18.88
N ALA A 64 -3.07 8.59 -19.05
CA ALA A 64 -3.98 7.79 -19.85
C ALA A 64 -5.39 7.76 -19.26
N LEU A 65 -5.50 7.55 -17.94
CA LEU A 65 -6.77 7.58 -17.21
C LEU A 65 -7.45 8.94 -17.31
N VAL A 66 -6.71 10.04 -17.10
CA VAL A 66 -7.21 11.42 -17.26
C VAL A 66 -7.81 11.61 -18.65
N LYS A 67 -7.11 11.19 -19.72
CA LYS A 67 -7.62 11.27 -21.10
C LYS A 67 -8.93 10.49 -21.27
N GLY A 68 -9.02 9.30 -20.69
CA GLY A 68 -10.23 8.48 -20.73
C GLY A 68 -11.42 9.17 -20.03
N GLY A 69 -11.21 9.73 -18.85
CA GLY A 69 -12.24 10.47 -18.12
C GLY A 69 -12.70 11.73 -18.86
N LEU A 70 -11.76 12.50 -19.40
CA LEU A 70 -12.07 13.69 -20.20
C LEU A 70 -12.83 13.36 -21.48
N ALA A 71 -12.56 12.20 -22.09
CA ALA A 71 -13.28 11.77 -23.28
C ALA A 71 -14.78 11.61 -22.99
N THR A 72 -15.20 11.19 -21.80
CA THR A 72 -16.63 11.06 -21.47
C THR A 72 -17.36 12.38 -21.29
N GLY A 73 -16.68 13.53 -21.45
CA GLY A 73 -17.21 14.86 -21.16
C GLY A 73 -17.17 15.22 -19.67
N ARG A 74 -16.54 14.39 -18.82
CA ARG A 74 -16.38 14.65 -17.39
C ARG A 74 -15.13 15.48 -17.14
N ASP A 75 -15.25 16.52 -16.32
CA ASP A 75 -14.09 17.29 -15.85
C ASP A 75 -13.17 16.41 -14.99
N VAL A 76 -11.86 16.61 -15.12
CA VAL A 76 -10.84 15.89 -14.36
C VAL A 76 -9.96 16.89 -13.62
N VAL A 77 -9.82 16.70 -12.31
CA VAL A 77 -8.86 17.39 -11.47
C VAL A 77 -7.67 16.46 -11.25
N ASP A 78 -6.52 16.83 -11.78
CA ASP A 78 -5.28 16.06 -11.69
C ASP A 78 -4.39 16.63 -10.58
N LEU A 79 -4.14 15.82 -9.55
CA LEU A 79 -3.33 16.18 -8.38
C LEU A 79 -1.83 15.91 -8.58
N GLY A 80 -1.47 15.17 -9.64
CA GLY A 80 -0.12 14.65 -9.84
C GLY A 80 0.31 13.72 -8.70
N ALA A 81 1.58 13.84 -8.30
CA ALA A 81 2.15 13.03 -7.22
C ALA A 81 1.63 13.45 -5.85
N ILE A 82 0.86 12.59 -5.19
CA ILE A 82 0.28 12.83 -3.86
C ILE A 82 0.21 11.50 -3.09
N PRO A 83 0.31 11.46 -1.75
CA PRO A 83 0.06 10.22 -1.01
C PRO A 83 -1.37 9.73 -1.24
N ALA A 84 -1.62 8.42 -1.17
CA ALA A 84 -2.95 7.84 -1.39
C ALA A 84 -4.00 8.45 -0.44
N ASP A 85 -3.63 8.64 0.83
CA ASP A 85 -4.50 9.29 1.82
C ASP A 85 -4.76 10.76 1.52
N GLY A 86 -3.82 11.46 0.87
CA GLY A 86 -4.01 12.83 0.41
C GLY A 86 -5.06 12.93 -0.69
N LEU A 87 -5.04 11.98 -1.63
CA LEU A 87 -6.08 11.88 -2.65
C LEU A 87 -7.43 11.48 -2.05
N ARG A 88 -7.45 10.53 -1.10
CA ARG A 88 -8.66 10.16 -0.35
C ARG A 88 -9.26 11.35 0.39
N PHE A 89 -8.44 12.15 1.06
CA PHE A 89 -8.87 13.38 1.72
C PHE A 89 -9.55 14.33 0.71
N CYS A 90 -8.93 14.52 -0.45
CA CYS A 90 -9.50 15.35 -1.52
C CYS A 90 -10.85 14.78 -2.02
N ALA A 91 -10.98 13.46 -2.15
CA ALA A 91 -12.24 12.83 -2.54
C ALA A 91 -13.41 13.25 -1.64
N GLY A 92 -13.22 13.15 -0.32
CA GLY A 92 -14.21 13.56 0.67
C GLY A 92 -14.42 15.07 0.73
N ALA A 93 -13.33 15.86 0.74
CA ALA A 93 -13.39 17.31 0.84
C ALA A 93 -14.10 17.97 -0.36
N TYR A 94 -13.95 17.40 -1.55
CA TYR A 94 -14.58 17.88 -2.78
C TYR A 94 -15.84 17.10 -3.17
N ALA A 95 -16.32 16.18 -2.32
CA ALA A 95 -17.47 15.32 -2.61
C ALA A 95 -17.42 14.71 -4.03
N SER A 96 -16.26 14.14 -4.38
CA SER A 96 -15.92 13.74 -5.74
C SER A 96 -15.31 12.35 -5.76
N TRP A 97 -15.56 11.60 -6.83
CA TRP A 97 -14.90 10.31 -7.06
C TRP A 97 -13.41 10.52 -7.28
N ALA A 98 -12.59 9.65 -6.72
CA ALA A 98 -11.14 9.74 -6.86
C ALA A 98 -10.53 8.40 -7.29
N ILE A 99 -9.52 8.48 -8.15
CA ILE A 99 -8.76 7.32 -8.62
C ILE A 99 -7.27 7.57 -8.43
N TYR A 100 -6.61 6.61 -7.80
CA TYR A 100 -5.18 6.66 -7.54
C TYR A 100 -4.46 5.60 -8.34
N VAL A 101 -3.40 6.01 -9.03
CA VAL A 101 -2.51 5.10 -9.76
C VAL A 101 -1.25 4.91 -8.91
N GLY A 102 -1.14 3.75 -8.29
CA GLY A 102 -0.03 3.46 -7.40
C GLY A 102 -0.22 2.17 -6.63
N SER A 103 0.75 1.82 -5.82
CA SER A 103 0.70 0.61 -5.00
C SER A 103 1.51 0.77 -3.72
N SER A 104 0.99 0.26 -2.61
CA SER A 104 1.78 0.00 -1.41
C SER A 104 2.81 -1.12 -1.57
N SER A 105 2.82 -1.81 -2.74
CA SER A 105 3.91 -2.72 -3.06
C SER A 105 5.22 -1.94 -3.15
N ARG A 106 6.25 -2.52 -2.53
CA ARG A 106 7.64 -2.09 -2.65
C ARG A 106 8.28 -2.46 -3.99
N TYR A 107 7.62 -3.26 -4.83
CA TYR A 107 8.14 -3.59 -6.15
C TYR A 107 7.71 -2.52 -7.15
N ALA A 108 8.68 -1.86 -7.79
CA ALA A 108 8.44 -0.85 -8.82
C ALA A 108 7.60 -1.36 -10.00
N VAL A 109 7.51 -2.68 -10.19
CA VAL A 109 6.72 -3.30 -11.26
C VAL A 109 5.28 -3.60 -10.86
N ASP A 110 4.99 -3.63 -9.56
CA ASP A 110 3.63 -3.86 -9.08
C ASP A 110 2.84 -2.55 -9.18
N LEU A 111 1.64 -2.66 -9.71
CA LEU A 111 0.78 -1.51 -9.93
C LEU A 111 -0.62 -1.79 -9.39
N GLY A 112 -1.18 -0.78 -8.75
CA GLY A 112 -2.56 -0.74 -8.34
C GLY A 112 -3.31 0.43 -8.95
N VAL A 113 -4.63 0.28 -9.01
CA VAL A 113 -5.56 1.38 -9.25
C VAL A 113 -6.58 1.34 -8.12
N GLN A 114 -6.54 2.32 -7.22
CA GLN A 114 -7.45 2.40 -6.08
C GLN A 114 -8.55 3.41 -6.37
N PHE A 115 -9.76 3.16 -5.85
CA PHE A 115 -10.92 4.00 -6.10
C PHE A 115 -11.57 4.41 -4.77
N TRP A 116 -11.98 5.69 -4.69
CA TRP A 116 -12.78 6.21 -3.58
C TRP A 116 -14.03 6.90 -4.08
N GLY A 117 -15.09 6.77 -3.27
CA GLY A 117 -16.34 7.47 -3.44
C GLY A 117 -16.28 8.93 -2.98
N PRO A 118 -17.34 9.71 -3.27
CA PRO A 118 -17.47 11.10 -2.84
C PRO A 118 -17.43 11.33 -1.32
N ASP A 119 -17.63 10.30 -0.51
CA ASP A 119 -17.54 10.36 0.95
C ASP A 119 -16.13 10.00 1.47
N GLY A 120 -15.18 9.75 0.58
CA GLY A 120 -13.82 9.33 0.93
C GLY A 120 -13.73 7.85 1.37
N THR A 121 -14.77 7.05 1.17
CA THR A 121 -14.74 5.61 1.41
C THR A 121 -14.19 4.87 0.19
N ALA A 122 -13.41 3.81 0.42
CA ALA A 122 -12.92 2.97 -0.67
C ALA A 122 -14.09 2.18 -1.28
N LEU A 123 -14.08 1.98 -2.59
CA LEU A 123 -15.12 1.17 -3.25
C LEU A 123 -15.05 -0.29 -2.81
N ASP A 124 -16.20 -0.92 -2.65
CA ASP A 124 -16.27 -2.35 -2.43
C ASP A 124 -15.90 -3.14 -3.70
N GLN A 125 -15.65 -4.44 -3.53
CA GLN A 125 -15.22 -5.30 -4.64
C GLN A 125 -16.25 -5.34 -5.79
N ALA A 126 -17.56 -5.29 -5.49
CA ALA A 126 -18.60 -5.36 -6.51
C ALA A 126 -18.65 -4.06 -7.34
N GLN A 127 -18.47 -2.91 -6.70
CA GLN A 127 -18.37 -1.61 -7.37
C GLN A 127 -17.13 -1.56 -8.28
N VAL A 128 -15.98 -2.07 -7.81
CA VAL A 128 -14.76 -2.15 -8.63
C VAL A 128 -14.96 -3.12 -9.81
N GLU A 129 -15.65 -4.23 -9.61
CA GLU A 129 -15.96 -5.19 -10.70
C GLU A 129 -16.80 -4.54 -11.80
N VAL A 130 -17.79 -3.71 -11.46
CA VAL A 130 -18.59 -2.95 -12.43
C VAL A 130 -17.71 -2.03 -13.28
N ILE A 131 -16.73 -1.35 -12.67
CA ILE A 131 -15.77 -0.49 -13.40
C ILE A 131 -14.89 -1.34 -14.32
N ALA A 132 -14.35 -2.45 -13.81
CA ALA A 132 -13.48 -3.35 -14.59
C ALA A 132 -14.20 -3.92 -15.82
N GLU A 133 -15.46 -4.33 -15.66
CA GLU A 133 -16.29 -4.81 -16.76
C GLU A 133 -16.59 -3.72 -17.80
N ALA A 134 -16.89 -2.51 -17.34
CA ALA A 134 -17.13 -1.37 -18.23
C ALA A 134 -15.86 -1.02 -19.02
N ALA A 135 -14.69 -1.09 -18.38
CA ALA A 135 -13.40 -0.87 -19.02
C ALA A 135 -13.09 -1.97 -20.04
N ASP A 136 -13.31 -3.25 -19.71
CA ASP A 136 -13.13 -4.36 -20.66
C ASP A 136 -14.06 -4.21 -21.88
N ARG A 137 -15.31 -3.78 -21.69
CA ARG A 137 -16.23 -3.47 -22.81
C ARG A 137 -15.72 -2.30 -23.66
N ALA A 138 -15.21 -1.24 -23.05
CA ALA A 138 -14.65 -0.10 -23.76
C ALA A 138 -13.42 -0.49 -24.60
N LYS A 139 -12.54 -1.35 -24.08
CA LYS A 139 -11.38 -1.90 -24.83
C LYS A 139 -11.79 -2.73 -26.05
N ALA A 140 -12.91 -3.45 -25.96
CA ALA A 140 -13.42 -4.29 -27.04
C ALA A 140 -14.21 -3.52 -28.12
N ALA A 141 -14.52 -2.24 -27.88
CA ALA A 141 -15.28 -1.43 -28.82
C ALA A 141 -14.47 -1.12 -30.09
N PRO A 142 -15.07 -1.14 -31.30
CA PRO A 142 -14.37 -0.86 -32.56
C PRO A 142 -13.81 0.56 -32.65
N ASP A 143 -14.42 1.49 -31.89
CA ASP A 143 -13.95 2.86 -31.73
C ASP A 143 -14.02 3.25 -30.24
N PRO A 144 -12.93 3.07 -29.49
CA PRO A 144 -12.88 3.46 -28.08
C PRO A 144 -12.91 4.98 -27.88
N THR A 145 -12.96 5.80 -28.95
CA THR A 145 -12.98 7.27 -28.88
C THR A 145 -14.37 7.90 -28.79
N THR A 146 -15.45 7.12 -28.76
CA THR A 146 -16.82 7.67 -28.57
C THR A 146 -17.07 8.03 -27.10
N GLY A 147 -16.29 8.97 -26.60
CA GLY A 147 -16.52 9.67 -25.35
C GLY A 147 -17.44 10.87 -25.61
N ALA A 148 -18.52 10.95 -24.81
CA ALA A 148 -19.59 11.94 -24.87
C ALA A 148 -20.49 11.90 -26.14
N PRO A 149 -21.83 11.85 -25.99
CA PRO A 149 -22.80 11.87 -27.11
C PRO A 149 -22.65 13.04 -28.09
N ASN A 150 -21.96 14.12 -27.69
CA ASN A 150 -21.84 15.37 -28.43
C ASN A 150 -20.39 15.73 -28.80
N GLY A 151 -19.40 14.84 -28.55
CA GLY A 151 -17.98 15.12 -28.80
C GLY A 151 -17.36 16.20 -27.91
N ALA A 152 -18.05 16.63 -26.85
CA ALA A 152 -17.51 17.57 -25.88
C ALA A 152 -16.59 16.83 -24.90
N SER A 153 -15.31 17.21 -24.88
CA SER A 153 -14.37 16.75 -23.86
C SER A 153 -14.51 17.58 -22.59
N GLY A 154 -14.33 16.93 -21.44
CA GLY A 154 -14.30 17.63 -20.14
C GLY A 154 -13.10 18.57 -20.01
N ARG A 155 -13.08 19.36 -18.94
CA ARG A 155 -11.97 20.25 -18.60
C ARG A 155 -10.91 19.52 -17.78
N HIS A 156 -9.67 19.57 -18.25
CA HIS A 156 -8.51 19.17 -17.46
C HIS A 156 -8.06 20.30 -16.54
N THR A 157 -7.93 20.02 -15.24
CA THR A 157 -7.50 21.00 -14.23
C THR A 157 -6.39 20.44 -13.34
N PRO A 158 -5.11 20.71 -13.66
CA PRO A 158 -4.01 20.41 -12.74
C PRO A 158 -4.13 21.23 -11.45
N ARG A 159 -3.92 20.60 -10.30
CA ARG A 159 -3.94 21.21 -8.97
C ARG A 159 -2.84 20.59 -8.12
N ASP A 160 -1.95 21.43 -7.59
CA ASP A 160 -1.09 21.00 -6.48
C ASP A 160 -1.86 21.21 -5.17
N LEU A 161 -2.05 20.14 -4.40
CA LEU A 161 -2.73 20.19 -3.10
C LEU A 161 -1.83 19.69 -1.94
N ALA A 162 -0.51 19.66 -2.15
CA ALA A 162 0.42 19.24 -1.10
C ALA A 162 0.33 20.14 0.15
N ASP A 163 0.19 21.46 -0.04
CA ASP A 163 0.02 22.44 1.04
C ASP A 163 -1.31 22.24 1.78
N GLU A 164 -2.43 22.11 1.07
CA GLU A 164 -3.74 21.90 1.67
C GLU A 164 -3.80 20.57 2.44
N TYR A 165 -3.19 19.52 1.90
CA TYR A 165 -3.10 18.24 2.60
C TYR A 165 -2.18 18.32 3.82
N ALA A 166 -1.02 18.99 3.71
CA ALA A 166 -0.15 19.26 4.86
C ALA A 166 -0.91 20.02 5.96
N THR A 167 -1.67 21.06 5.59
CA THR A 167 -2.52 21.80 6.52
C THR A 167 -3.54 20.88 7.19
N PHE A 168 -4.24 20.05 6.42
CA PHE A 168 -5.19 19.08 6.97
C PHE A 168 -4.53 18.14 7.99
N LEU A 169 -3.34 17.59 7.68
CA LEU A 169 -2.59 16.75 8.60
C LEU A 169 -2.31 17.47 9.93
N THR A 170 -1.95 18.76 9.89
CA THR A 170 -1.74 19.53 11.12
C THR A 170 -3.00 19.71 11.96
N LEU A 171 -4.18 19.77 11.33
CA LEU A 171 -5.47 19.90 12.00
C LEU A 171 -5.95 18.60 12.65
N LEU A 172 -5.42 17.45 12.21
CA LEU A 172 -5.67 16.16 12.84
C LEU A 172 -4.92 15.99 14.16
N CYS A 173 -3.82 16.73 14.34
CA CYS A 173 -3.00 16.63 15.54
C CYS A 173 -3.45 17.61 16.64
N ASP A 174 -3.02 17.39 17.89
CA ASP A 174 -3.32 18.26 19.03
C ASP A 174 -2.50 19.56 19.07
N GLY A 175 -2.34 20.17 17.91
CA GLY A 175 -1.42 21.27 17.68
C GLY A 175 0.01 20.82 17.39
N PRO A 176 0.89 21.78 17.11
CA PRO A 176 2.28 21.49 16.77
C PRO A 176 3.06 20.99 17.96
N SER A 177 4.18 20.32 17.67
CA SER A 177 5.18 20.01 18.68
C SER A 177 5.64 21.28 19.43
N ARG A 178 5.85 21.19 20.74
CA ARG A 178 6.27 22.29 21.61
C ARG A 178 7.76 22.61 21.49
N ARG A 179 8.54 21.74 20.85
CA ARG A 179 9.99 21.89 20.67
C ARG A 179 10.36 21.49 19.24
N PRO A 180 11.43 22.07 18.67
CA PRO A 180 11.94 21.60 17.39
C PRO A 180 12.29 20.11 17.45
N ARG A 181 11.70 19.31 16.56
CA ARG A 181 12.00 17.87 16.40
C ARG A 181 12.76 17.62 15.13
N LYS A 182 13.68 16.66 15.14
CA LYS A 182 14.38 16.20 13.95
C LYS A 182 13.98 14.78 13.63
N VAL A 183 13.50 14.56 12.41
CA VAL A 183 13.01 13.26 11.95
C VAL A 183 13.81 12.83 10.73
N ALA A 184 14.47 11.69 10.81
CA ALA A 184 15.10 11.06 9.65
C ALA A 184 14.03 10.34 8.82
N VAL A 185 13.98 10.59 7.50
CA VAL A 185 12.93 10.07 6.63
C VAL A 185 13.52 9.34 5.43
N GLU A 186 12.97 8.17 5.15
CA GLU A 186 13.10 7.51 3.85
C GLU A 186 11.72 7.52 3.21
N ALA A 187 11.55 8.38 2.20
CA ALA A 187 10.32 8.48 1.43
C ALA A 187 10.54 7.78 0.09
N VAL A 188 9.58 6.97 -0.33
CA VAL A 188 9.65 6.26 -1.61
C VAL A 188 8.94 7.11 -2.66
N GLY A 189 9.71 7.84 -3.45
CA GLY A 189 9.19 8.69 -4.51
C GLY A 189 8.73 10.10 -4.06
N PRO A 190 8.28 10.95 -5.00
CA PRO A 190 8.09 12.37 -4.76
C PRO A 190 6.78 12.72 -4.00
N ALA A 191 5.81 11.80 -3.91
CA ALA A 191 4.51 12.08 -3.29
C ALA A 191 4.64 12.49 -1.82
N VAL A 192 5.32 11.67 -1.02
CA VAL A 192 5.53 11.94 0.41
C VAL A 192 6.49 13.12 0.60
N GLU A 193 7.59 13.18 -0.15
CA GLU A 193 8.59 14.26 -0.03
C GLU A 193 7.97 15.65 -0.20
N ARG A 194 7.06 15.84 -1.16
CA ARG A 194 6.35 17.12 -1.36
C ARG A 194 5.58 17.56 -0.13
N VAL A 195 4.91 16.63 0.56
CA VAL A 195 4.15 16.94 1.79
C VAL A 195 5.09 17.24 2.95
N LEU A 196 6.22 16.54 3.06
CA LEU A 196 7.25 16.83 4.07
C LEU A 196 7.84 18.24 3.91
N HIS A 197 8.08 18.67 2.68
CA HIS A 197 8.51 20.05 2.38
C HIS A 197 7.45 21.07 2.80
N ALA A 198 6.19 20.85 2.43
CA ALA A 198 5.09 21.73 2.82
C ALA A 198 4.91 21.84 4.36
N LEU A 199 5.17 20.76 5.10
CA LEU A 199 5.15 20.75 6.57
C LEU A 199 6.36 21.47 7.21
N THR A 200 7.54 21.38 6.59
CA THR A 200 8.80 21.94 7.12
C THR A 200 8.90 23.44 6.85
N ASP A 201 8.75 23.83 5.60
CA ASP A 201 9.00 25.21 5.15
C ASP A 201 7.80 26.12 5.44
N GLY A 202 6.64 25.51 5.67
CA GLY A 202 5.35 26.18 5.61
C GLY A 202 4.94 26.41 4.15
N GLY A 203 3.64 26.28 3.91
CA GLY A 203 3.01 26.50 2.61
C GLY A 203 2.24 27.81 2.58
N ALA A 204 1.59 28.11 1.45
CA ALA A 204 0.67 29.25 1.38
C ALA A 204 -0.52 29.11 2.36
N ALA A 205 -0.91 27.86 2.65
CA ALA A 205 -1.96 27.50 3.59
C ALA A 205 -1.46 26.86 4.90
N THR A 206 -0.21 26.36 4.93
CA THR A 206 0.32 25.53 6.03
C THR A 206 1.22 26.34 6.95
N PRO A 207 0.91 26.46 8.26
CA PRO A 207 1.86 26.99 9.22
C PRO A 207 3.04 26.04 9.35
N ALA A 208 4.27 26.56 9.27
CA ALA A 208 5.48 25.76 9.46
C ALA A 208 5.40 25.03 10.81
N TRP A 209 5.52 23.70 10.77
CA TRP A 209 5.65 22.90 11.99
C TRP A 209 7.09 22.94 12.48
N PRO A 210 7.33 22.91 13.80
CA PRO A 210 8.69 22.85 14.36
C PRO A 210 9.25 21.42 14.22
N VAL A 211 9.29 20.92 12.98
CA VAL A 211 9.84 19.63 12.60
C VAL A 211 10.84 19.86 11.47
N HIS A 212 11.98 19.20 11.57
CA HIS A 212 12.99 19.17 10.52
C HIS A 212 13.08 17.75 9.99
N PHE A 213 12.52 17.53 8.80
CA PHE A 213 12.67 16.27 8.09
C PHE A 213 14.02 16.25 7.37
N VAL A 214 14.85 15.25 7.67
CA VAL A 214 16.09 15.00 6.93
C VAL A 214 15.87 13.74 6.12
N THR A 215 15.88 13.85 4.81
CA THR A 215 15.63 12.73 3.91
C THR A 215 16.91 11.97 3.57
N THR A 216 16.83 10.66 3.34
CA THR A 216 17.95 9.89 2.75
C THR A 216 18.29 10.35 1.32
N GLY A 217 17.34 11.00 0.64
CA GLY A 217 17.48 11.47 -0.73
C GLY A 217 17.39 10.35 -1.78
N ARG A 218 16.95 9.14 -1.36
CA ARG A 218 16.65 8.05 -2.31
C ARG A 218 15.36 8.37 -3.05
N THR A 219 15.50 8.76 -4.31
CA THR A 219 14.36 8.98 -5.22
C THR A 219 14.01 7.74 -6.05
N SER A 220 14.80 6.66 -5.95
CA SER A 220 14.61 5.46 -6.76
C SER A 220 13.39 4.67 -6.27
N VAL A 221 12.40 4.59 -7.17
CA VAL A 221 11.16 3.82 -7.07
C VAL A 221 11.36 2.31 -6.87
N GLU A 222 12.57 1.82 -7.16
CA GLU A 222 12.99 0.46 -6.85
C GLU A 222 13.43 0.42 -5.38
N THR A 223 12.45 0.31 -4.48
CA THR A 223 12.74 0.06 -3.07
C THR A 223 13.46 -1.26 -2.92
N PRO A 224 14.49 -1.29 -2.07
CA PRO A 224 15.24 -2.51 -1.84
C PRO A 224 14.52 -3.45 -0.86
N ASP A 225 14.95 -4.71 -0.88
CA ASP A 225 14.09 -5.88 -0.65
C ASP A 225 13.63 -6.16 0.80
N SER A 226 13.98 -5.38 1.84
CA SER A 226 13.65 -5.82 3.21
C SER A 226 13.81 -4.79 4.33
N TYR A 227 13.21 -5.09 5.48
CA TYR A 227 13.52 -4.51 6.80
C TYR A 227 15.03 -4.48 7.16
N THR A 228 15.89 -5.13 6.37
CA THR A 228 17.36 -5.11 6.54
C THR A 228 18.04 -3.91 5.88
N GLU A 229 17.32 -3.15 5.05
CA GLU A 229 17.82 -1.97 4.31
C GLU A 229 17.70 -0.64 5.08
N LEU A 230 17.29 -0.67 6.35
CA LEU A 230 17.17 0.53 7.20
C LEU A 230 18.53 1.11 7.64
N GLY A 231 19.64 0.62 7.07
CA GLY A 231 21.00 1.07 7.38
C GLY A 231 21.18 2.57 7.17
N GLN A 232 20.67 3.10 6.05
CA GLN A 232 20.77 4.54 5.77
C GLN A 232 19.99 5.38 6.77
N LEU A 233 18.79 4.95 7.18
CA LEU A 233 18.06 5.61 8.25
C LEU A 233 18.82 5.59 9.58
N ARG A 234 19.43 4.46 9.95
CA ARG A 234 20.25 4.36 11.16
C ARG A 234 21.47 5.27 11.11
N GLU A 235 22.15 5.33 9.97
CA GLU A 235 23.26 6.27 9.73
C GLU A 235 22.78 7.72 9.82
N LEU A 236 21.60 8.02 9.29
CA LEU A 236 21.01 9.36 9.31
C LEU A 236 20.64 9.78 10.74
N ILE A 237 20.03 8.89 11.54
CA ILE A 237 19.76 9.13 12.96
C ILE A 237 21.06 9.47 13.68
N ALA A 238 22.10 8.64 13.52
CA ALA A 238 23.38 8.81 14.21
C ALA A 238 24.12 10.09 13.78
N ARG A 239 24.10 10.41 12.47
CA ARG A 239 24.77 11.59 11.91
C ARG A 239 24.07 12.88 12.31
N GLU A 240 22.74 12.90 12.25
CA GLU A 240 21.96 14.11 12.42
C GLU A 240 21.48 14.32 13.87
N GLY A 241 21.56 13.29 14.71
CA GLY A 241 20.95 13.30 16.04
C GLY A 241 19.43 13.41 15.95
N ALA A 242 18.81 12.61 15.09
CA ALA A 242 17.35 12.61 14.92
C ALA A 242 16.64 12.02 16.15
N ASP A 243 15.49 12.57 16.53
CA ASP A 243 14.64 12.10 17.63
C ASP A 243 13.99 10.74 17.32
N LEU A 244 13.76 10.47 16.03
CA LEU A 244 13.23 9.22 15.48
C LEU A 244 13.52 9.14 13.97
N ALA A 245 13.30 7.97 13.39
CA ALA A 245 13.23 7.84 11.93
C ALA A 245 11.96 7.13 11.46
N VAL A 246 11.58 7.40 10.22
CA VAL A 246 10.45 6.76 9.55
C VAL A 246 10.81 6.40 8.11
N ALA A 247 10.47 5.18 7.71
CA ALA A 247 10.42 4.78 6.30
C ALA A 247 8.96 4.70 5.87
N PHE A 248 8.62 5.35 4.76
CA PHE A 248 7.31 5.24 4.11
C PHE A 248 7.37 4.22 2.96
N ASP A 249 6.24 3.61 2.62
CA ASP A 249 6.09 2.94 1.34
C ASP A 249 5.76 3.93 0.21
N GLY A 250 5.50 3.42 -1.01
CA GLY A 250 5.41 4.23 -2.22
C GLY A 250 4.23 5.20 -2.24
N ASP A 251 3.09 4.78 -1.73
CA ASP A 251 1.88 5.61 -1.65
C ASP A 251 1.69 6.30 -0.28
N GLY A 252 2.58 6.00 0.68
CA GLY A 252 2.73 6.73 1.93
C GLY A 252 1.71 6.37 3.00
N ASP A 253 0.98 5.26 2.83
CA ASP A 253 -0.02 4.78 3.79
C ASP A 253 0.59 3.86 4.86
N GLN A 254 1.77 3.26 4.61
CA GLN A 254 2.48 2.44 5.57
C GLN A 254 3.78 3.08 6.03
N ILE A 255 4.12 2.80 7.30
CA ILE A 255 5.34 3.27 7.92
C ILE A 255 6.09 2.19 8.68
N VAL A 256 7.42 2.27 8.67
CA VAL A 256 8.30 1.61 9.64
C VAL A 256 8.96 2.68 10.48
N LEU A 257 8.75 2.62 11.80
CA LEU A 257 9.26 3.60 12.76
C LEU A 257 10.52 3.06 13.45
N LEU A 258 11.55 3.89 13.56
CA LEU A 258 12.74 3.61 14.37
C LEU A 258 12.83 4.64 15.50
N ASP A 259 13.23 4.18 16.68
CA ASP A 259 13.56 5.06 17.81
C ASP A 259 14.88 5.82 17.59
N GLU A 260 15.23 6.70 18.53
CA GLU A 260 16.47 7.49 18.48
C GLU A 260 17.75 6.64 18.54
N ARG A 261 17.64 5.34 18.79
CA ARG A 261 18.74 4.36 18.83
C ARG A 261 18.80 3.52 17.55
N GLY A 262 17.90 3.74 16.60
CA GLY A 262 17.80 2.98 15.36
C GLY A 262 17.15 1.60 15.52
N SER A 263 16.45 1.38 16.64
CA SER A 263 15.68 0.15 16.89
C SER A 263 14.28 0.29 16.33
N ILE A 264 13.76 -0.77 15.71
CA ILE A 264 12.41 -0.78 15.17
C ILE A 264 11.40 -0.70 16.32
N VAL A 265 10.46 0.23 16.22
CA VAL A 265 9.31 0.32 17.12
C VAL A 265 8.20 -0.56 16.55
N SER A 266 7.64 -1.45 17.37
CA SER A 266 6.60 -2.37 16.89
C SER A 266 5.32 -1.59 16.50
N PRO A 267 4.58 -2.03 15.47
CA PRO A 267 3.32 -1.38 15.09
C PRO A 267 2.32 -1.27 16.25
N ALA A 268 2.25 -2.30 17.11
CA ALA A 268 1.42 -2.29 18.31
C ALA A 268 1.81 -1.16 19.29
N ALA A 269 3.11 -0.91 19.48
CA ALA A 269 3.58 0.19 20.31
C ALA A 269 3.26 1.55 19.68
N VAL A 270 3.39 1.70 18.35
CA VAL A 270 2.99 2.91 17.65
C VAL A 270 1.51 3.21 17.88
N VAL A 271 0.63 2.22 17.66
CA VAL A 271 -0.81 2.37 17.89
C VAL A 271 -1.10 2.75 19.34
N ALA A 272 -0.43 2.11 20.30
CA ALA A 272 -0.58 2.40 21.73
C ALA A 272 -0.24 3.85 22.08
N LEU A 273 0.85 4.37 21.51
CA LEU A 273 1.32 5.73 21.75
C LEU A 273 0.40 6.77 21.14
N LEU A 274 -0.11 6.50 19.93
CA LEU A 274 -1.07 7.37 19.29
C LEU A 274 -2.35 7.46 20.13
N ALA A 275 -2.79 6.35 20.73
CA ALA A 275 -4.02 6.26 21.53
C ALA A 275 -4.04 7.07 22.84
N LEU A 276 -2.98 7.84 23.13
CA LEU A 276 -2.86 8.63 24.35
C LEU A 276 -3.25 10.10 24.10
N PRO A 277 -4.12 10.70 24.93
CA PRO A 277 -4.81 10.10 26.08
C PRO A 277 -5.98 9.17 25.69
N PRO A 278 -6.31 8.17 26.54
CA PRO A 278 -7.20 7.02 26.25
C PRO A 278 -8.63 7.36 25.84
N GLU A 279 -9.05 8.62 25.91
CA GLU A 279 -10.35 9.10 25.41
C GLU A 279 -10.48 9.00 23.88
N ARG A 280 -9.39 8.73 23.16
CA ARG A 280 -9.36 8.62 21.68
C ARG A 280 -9.59 7.22 21.14
N LEU A 281 -9.53 6.22 21.99
CA LEU A 281 -9.54 4.83 21.58
C LEU A 281 -10.98 4.31 21.66
N GLN A 282 -11.66 4.18 20.51
CA GLN A 282 -12.88 3.38 20.47
C GLN A 282 -12.47 1.91 20.36
N VAL A 283 -12.68 1.16 21.43
CA VAL A 283 -12.57 -0.30 21.38
C VAL A 283 -13.87 -0.81 20.77
N THR A 284 -13.78 -1.47 19.62
CA THR A 284 -14.95 -2.13 19.02
C THR A 284 -15.39 -3.31 19.87
N ASP A 285 -16.61 -3.80 19.65
CA ASP A 285 -17.08 -5.03 20.30
C ASP A 285 -16.21 -6.27 19.98
N SER A 286 -15.39 -6.21 18.92
CA SER A 286 -14.40 -7.23 18.53
C SER A 286 -13.05 -7.10 19.25
N GLY A 287 -12.82 -6.06 20.06
CA GLY A 287 -11.54 -5.80 20.72
C GLY A 287 -10.51 -5.10 19.82
N ASP A 288 -10.92 -4.62 18.64
CA ASP A 288 -10.08 -3.84 17.75
C ASP A 288 -10.05 -2.38 18.20
N TYR A 289 -8.87 -1.78 18.08
CA TYR A 289 -8.66 -0.37 18.33
C TYR A 289 -9.07 0.44 17.10
N ARG A 290 -10.14 1.23 17.22
CA ARG A 290 -10.58 2.18 16.19
C ARG A 290 -10.35 3.62 16.63
N TRP A 291 -9.73 4.37 15.73
CA TRP A 291 -9.69 5.81 15.76
C TRP A 291 -11.03 6.39 15.33
N PRO A 292 -11.40 7.62 15.77
CA PRO A 292 -12.47 8.36 15.12
C PRO A 292 -12.13 8.44 13.63
N GLU A 293 -13.05 8.02 12.78
CA GLU A 293 -12.89 7.83 11.32
C GLU A 293 -12.30 9.05 10.57
N ALA A 294 -12.25 10.22 11.22
CA ALA A 294 -11.62 11.44 10.75
C ALA A 294 -10.09 11.38 10.55
N TRP A 295 -9.38 10.42 11.17
CA TRP A 295 -7.89 10.40 11.17
C TRP A 295 -7.27 9.72 9.95
N GLY A 296 -8.04 8.94 9.18
CA GLY A 296 -7.48 8.14 8.09
C GLY A 296 -6.42 7.13 8.57
N ASN A 297 -5.92 6.29 7.66
CA ASN A 297 -4.79 5.39 7.95
C ASN A 297 -3.44 6.07 7.64
N SER A 298 -3.35 7.39 7.85
CA SER A 298 -2.22 8.17 7.35
C SER A 298 -0.96 8.01 8.18
N GLY A 299 0.08 7.45 7.55
CA GLY A 299 1.42 7.37 8.12
C GLY A 299 1.98 8.75 8.49
N LEU A 300 1.71 9.78 7.69
CA LEU A 300 2.13 11.16 7.98
C LEU A 300 1.41 11.73 9.21
N ALA A 301 0.10 11.54 9.31
CA ALA A 301 -0.67 11.97 10.50
C ALA A 301 -0.17 11.26 11.77
N ALA A 302 0.12 9.96 11.67
CA ALA A 302 0.70 9.18 12.76
C ALA A 302 2.06 9.74 13.21
N VAL A 303 2.97 10.04 12.28
CA VAL A 303 4.28 10.64 12.61
C VAL A 303 4.11 11.98 13.31
N LEU A 304 3.26 12.87 12.79
CA LEU A 304 3.04 14.19 13.41
C LEU A 304 2.46 14.07 14.82
N GLN A 305 1.45 13.21 15.02
CA GLN A 305 0.88 12.99 16.35
C GLN A 305 1.88 12.37 17.32
N LEU A 306 2.76 11.46 16.87
CA LEU A 306 3.82 10.90 17.71
C LEU A 306 4.76 11.99 18.24
N LEU A 307 5.11 12.99 17.41
CA LEU A 307 5.95 14.11 17.85
C LEU A 307 5.29 14.89 18.99
N VAL A 308 3.97 15.10 18.91
CA VAL A 308 3.18 15.73 19.99
C VAL A 308 3.20 14.86 21.25
N CYS A 309 3.01 13.55 21.13
CA CYS A 309 3.08 12.62 22.26
C CYS A 309 4.46 12.64 22.95
N LEU A 310 5.56 12.75 22.18
CA LEU A 310 6.91 12.84 22.72
C LEU A 310 7.17 14.11 23.52
N ASP A 311 6.51 15.23 23.18
CA ASP A 311 6.61 16.45 23.99
C ASP A 311 5.90 16.31 25.33
N ALA A 312 4.78 15.60 25.36
CA ALA A 312 4.05 15.33 26.59
C ALA A 312 4.83 14.37 27.50
N ALA A 313 5.51 13.39 26.91
CA ALA A 313 6.31 12.40 27.66
C ALA A 313 7.62 12.98 28.22
N ASP A 314 8.13 14.06 27.61
CA ASP A 314 9.41 14.74 27.92
C ASP A 314 10.60 13.76 28.04
N ARG A 315 10.64 12.76 27.15
CA ARG A 315 11.67 11.72 27.12
C ARG A 315 11.86 11.16 25.70
N PRO A 316 12.96 10.43 25.42
CA PRO A 316 13.18 9.80 24.12
C PRO A 316 12.09 8.78 23.75
N LEU A 317 11.97 8.44 22.46
CA LEU A 317 10.94 7.52 21.99
C LEU A 317 11.13 6.12 22.57
N SER A 318 12.36 5.62 22.66
CA SER A 318 12.65 4.29 23.25
C SER A 318 12.17 4.17 24.72
N ASP A 319 12.38 5.21 25.51
CA ASP A 319 11.97 5.28 26.91
C ASP A 319 10.44 5.47 27.03
N THR A 320 9.85 6.22 26.11
CA THR A 320 8.39 6.41 26.01
C THR A 320 7.70 5.07 25.73
N VAL A 321 8.14 4.34 24.70
CA VAL A 321 7.63 2.99 24.37
C VAL A 321 7.76 2.04 25.57
N THR A 322 8.90 2.09 26.27
CA THR A 322 9.13 1.22 27.44
C THR A 322 8.22 1.58 28.63
N ALA A 323 8.01 2.87 28.89
CA ALA A 323 7.15 3.35 29.96
C ALA A 323 5.67 3.02 29.71
N TYR A 324 5.25 3.04 28.44
CA TYR A 324 3.93 2.64 27.99
C TYR A 324 3.88 1.20 27.53
N ARG A 325 4.69 0.29 28.12
CA ARG A 325 4.47 -1.15 27.94
C ARG A 325 3.01 -1.45 28.26
N LEU A 326 2.19 -1.48 27.22
CA LEU A 326 1.08 -2.40 27.12
C LEU A 326 1.66 -3.69 27.66
N LYS A 327 1.04 -4.27 28.68
CA LYS A 327 1.18 -5.73 28.84
C LYS A 327 1.03 -6.24 27.43
N GLU A 328 2.06 -6.89 26.90
CA GLU A 328 1.99 -7.52 25.60
C GLU A 328 0.80 -8.46 25.70
N THR A 329 -0.39 -7.97 25.34
CA THR A 329 -1.49 -8.83 24.99
C THR A 329 -0.87 -9.59 23.84
N PRO A 330 -0.67 -10.90 23.97
CA PRO A 330 -0.13 -11.68 22.87
C PRO A 330 -0.93 -11.25 21.65
N VAL A 331 -0.25 -10.85 20.58
CA VAL A 331 -0.87 -10.90 19.26
C VAL A 331 -1.53 -12.28 19.26
N PRO A 332 -2.86 -12.39 19.10
CA PRO A 332 -3.47 -13.70 19.02
C PRO A 332 -2.63 -14.46 18.00
N GLU A 333 -2.02 -15.57 18.41
CA GLU A 333 -1.56 -16.52 17.43
C GLU A 333 -2.77 -16.70 16.52
N LEU A 334 -2.63 -16.30 15.25
CA LEU A 334 -3.58 -16.64 14.21
C LEU A 334 -3.82 -18.13 14.41
N SER A 335 -5.02 -18.45 14.90
CA SER A 335 -5.30 -19.67 15.62
C SER A 335 -4.67 -20.84 14.90
N SER A 336 -3.65 -21.43 15.53
CA SER A 336 -3.33 -22.82 15.30
C SER A 336 -4.57 -23.59 15.73
N GLU A 337 -5.46 -23.88 14.79
CA GLU A 337 -6.46 -24.91 15.01
C GLU A 337 -5.69 -26.18 15.35
N THR A 338 -5.92 -26.61 16.59
CA THR A 338 -5.38 -27.76 17.29
C THR A 338 -5.12 -28.94 16.38
N ASP A 339 -3.89 -29.43 16.37
CA ASP A 339 -3.64 -30.85 16.18
C ASP A 339 -2.93 -31.40 17.42
N THR A 340 -3.67 -32.23 18.14
CA THR A 340 -3.20 -32.99 19.29
C THR A 340 -2.11 -33.95 18.83
N ALA A 341 -0.86 -33.72 19.22
CA ALA A 341 0.21 -34.69 19.06
C ALA A 341 0.97 -34.87 20.38
N THR A 342 0.53 -35.89 21.09
CA THR A 342 1.30 -36.70 22.02
C THR A 342 2.68 -37.04 21.42
N GLU A 343 3.69 -36.99 22.28
CA GLU A 343 4.98 -37.69 22.19
C GLU A 343 5.92 -37.37 21.01
N SER A 344 7.07 -36.77 21.34
CA SER A 344 8.32 -37.12 20.66
C SER A 344 8.66 -38.57 20.95
N PRO A 345 9.15 -39.33 19.96
CA PRO A 345 10.61 -39.43 19.90
C PRO A 345 11.18 -39.38 18.46
N SER A 346 12.33 -38.71 18.35
CA SER A 346 13.51 -39.16 17.60
C SER A 346 13.28 -40.04 16.37
N ALA A 347 13.44 -39.46 15.18
CA ALA A 347 14.13 -40.12 14.08
C ALA A 347 14.73 -39.06 13.14
N ALA A 348 16.04 -39.12 12.95
CA ALA A 348 16.74 -38.39 11.91
C ALA A 348 16.13 -38.77 10.55
N VAL A 349 15.43 -37.82 9.92
CA VAL A 349 15.08 -37.90 8.50
C VAL A 349 15.94 -36.87 7.80
N SER A 350 16.81 -37.39 6.94
CA SER A 350 17.62 -36.67 5.97
C SER A 350 16.74 -35.76 5.11
N GLY A 351 16.56 -34.51 5.51
CA GLY A 351 15.88 -33.50 4.69
C GLY A 351 16.87 -32.85 3.74
N VAL A 352 16.56 -32.86 2.45
CA VAL A 352 17.33 -32.15 1.43
C VAL A 352 17.25 -30.65 1.73
N ASP A 353 18.39 -29.98 1.86
CA ASP A 353 18.45 -28.54 2.05
C ASP A 353 18.22 -27.84 0.70
N HIS A 354 17.09 -27.12 0.61
CA HIS A 354 16.68 -26.39 -0.59
C HIS A 354 17.01 -24.89 -0.52
N GLY A 355 17.72 -24.44 0.54
CA GLY A 355 18.07 -23.04 0.76
C GLY A 355 16.92 -22.15 1.24
N LEU A 356 15.69 -22.68 1.34
CA LEU A 356 14.52 -21.94 1.85
C LEU A 356 14.41 -22.04 3.37
N HIS A 357 14.45 -20.89 4.03
CA HIS A 357 14.31 -20.82 5.49
C HIS A 357 12.89 -21.30 5.91
N PRO A 358 12.74 -22.05 7.03
CA PRO A 358 11.46 -22.62 7.44
C PRO A 358 10.27 -21.66 7.51
N TRP A 359 10.48 -20.40 7.94
CA TRP A 359 9.43 -19.39 7.96
C TRP A 359 8.95 -18.99 6.56
N MET A 360 9.84 -18.96 5.56
CA MET A 360 9.46 -18.68 4.16
C MET A 360 8.58 -19.81 3.61
N ARG A 361 8.93 -21.07 3.92
CA ARG A 361 8.12 -22.25 3.54
C ARG A 361 6.69 -22.17 4.11
N GLY A 362 6.55 -21.73 5.36
CA GLY A 362 5.26 -21.54 6.02
C GLY A 362 4.36 -20.48 5.37
N LEU A 363 4.91 -19.58 4.55
CA LEU A 363 4.17 -18.53 3.84
C LEU A 363 3.78 -18.93 2.41
N LEU A 364 4.48 -19.88 1.78
CA LEU A 364 4.19 -20.27 0.40
C LEU A 364 2.90 -21.09 0.32
N ARG A 365 2.09 -20.81 -0.70
CA ARG A 365 0.85 -21.53 -1.00
C ARG A 365 0.84 -21.93 -2.47
N CYS A 366 0.22 -23.07 -2.76
CA CYS A 366 0.03 -23.56 -4.12
C CYS A 366 -0.76 -22.54 -4.94
N PRO A 367 -0.21 -21.95 -6.02
CA PRO A 367 -0.93 -20.97 -6.83
C PRO A 367 -2.22 -21.47 -7.48
N ALA A 368 -2.34 -22.80 -7.66
CA ALA A 368 -3.51 -23.41 -8.28
C ALA A 368 -4.70 -23.59 -7.33
N CYS A 369 -4.48 -23.78 -6.03
CA CYS A 369 -5.55 -24.15 -5.08
C CYS A 369 -5.38 -23.55 -3.67
N LEU A 370 -4.34 -22.75 -3.45
CA LEU A 370 -3.96 -22.13 -2.18
C LEU A 370 -3.63 -23.11 -1.03
N GLY A 371 -3.47 -24.41 -1.31
CA GLY A 371 -3.05 -25.40 -0.32
C GLY A 371 -1.59 -25.21 0.13
N GLY A 372 -1.24 -25.81 1.27
CA GLY A 372 0.13 -25.86 1.76
C GLY A 372 1.10 -26.50 0.76
N LEU A 373 2.38 -26.15 0.88
CA LEU A 373 3.47 -26.69 0.06
C LEU A 373 4.49 -27.37 0.97
N ARG A 374 4.93 -28.56 0.56
CA ARG A 374 5.98 -29.33 1.24
C ARG A 374 7.12 -29.66 0.31
N ASP A 375 8.29 -29.87 0.89
CA ASP A 375 9.47 -30.30 0.17
C ASP A 375 9.26 -31.70 -0.40
N VAL A 376 9.49 -31.85 -1.70
CA VAL A 376 9.51 -33.15 -2.38
C VAL A 376 10.70 -33.23 -3.34
N VAL A 377 11.13 -34.45 -3.63
CA VAL A 377 12.18 -34.67 -4.64
C VAL A 377 11.50 -35.11 -5.93
N GLY A 378 11.57 -34.26 -6.94
CA GLY A 378 11.14 -34.58 -8.29
C GLY A 378 12.27 -35.20 -9.12
N GLU A 379 11.94 -35.67 -10.32
CA GLU A 379 12.91 -36.31 -11.23
C GLU A 379 14.05 -35.38 -11.65
N GLN A 380 13.81 -34.06 -11.65
CA GLN A 380 14.78 -33.04 -12.09
C GLN A 380 15.44 -32.30 -10.93
N GLY A 381 15.21 -32.73 -9.69
CA GLY A 381 15.77 -32.10 -8.49
C GLY A 381 14.70 -31.70 -7.47
N PRO A 382 15.04 -30.79 -6.57
CA PRO A 382 14.13 -30.40 -5.49
C PRO A 382 12.90 -29.65 -6.00
N GLU A 383 11.75 -29.93 -5.41
CA GLU A 383 10.47 -29.32 -5.76
C GLU A 383 9.64 -29.00 -4.51
N LEU A 384 8.68 -28.10 -4.66
CA LEU A 384 7.61 -27.88 -3.69
C LEU A 384 6.33 -28.57 -4.15
N GLY A 385 5.93 -29.63 -3.46
CA GLY A 385 4.70 -30.36 -3.72
C GLY A 385 3.51 -29.79 -2.96
N CYS A 386 2.38 -29.59 -3.64
CA CYS A 386 1.13 -29.19 -2.99
C CYS A 386 0.59 -30.30 -2.08
N GLU A 387 0.11 -29.96 -0.89
CA GLU A 387 -0.42 -30.92 0.08
C GLU A 387 -1.86 -31.36 -0.25
N SER A 388 -2.59 -30.59 -1.06
CA SER A 388 -3.91 -30.99 -1.54
C SER A 388 -3.81 -32.20 -2.48
N VAL A 389 -4.47 -33.29 -2.09
CA VAL A 389 -4.52 -34.55 -2.83
C VAL A 389 -5.22 -34.37 -4.19
N ASP A 390 -6.22 -33.49 -4.25
CA ASP A 390 -6.94 -33.15 -5.49
C ASP A 390 -6.10 -32.29 -6.44
N CYS A 391 -5.21 -31.45 -5.90
CA CYS A 391 -4.34 -30.60 -6.71
C CYS A 391 -3.12 -31.38 -7.25
N ALA A 392 -2.47 -32.18 -6.38
CA ALA A 392 -1.32 -33.03 -6.69
C ALA A 392 -0.12 -32.36 -7.41
N ARG A 393 -0.09 -31.03 -7.55
CA ARG A 393 0.96 -30.30 -8.29
C ARG A 393 2.29 -30.28 -7.54
N SER A 394 3.39 -30.20 -8.29
CA SER A 394 4.75 -29.97 -7.77
C SER A 394 5.45 -28.90 -8.61
N TYR A 395 6.09 -27.98 -7.92
CA TYR A 395 6.71 -26.79 -8.49
C TYR A 395 8.23 -26.92 -8.41
N PRO A 396 8.97 -26.75 -9.52
CA PRO A 396 10.41 -26.95 -9.50
C PRO A 396 11.13 -25.86 -8.71
N MET A 397 12.27 -26.22 -8.13
CA MET A 397 13.23 -25.26 -7.59
C MET A 397 14.33 -25.03 -8.62
N VAL A 398 14.55 -23.77 -9.00
CA VAL A 398 15.63 -23.36 -9.90
C VAL A 398 16.59 -22.49 -9.10
N GLU A 399 17.82 -22.95 -8.92
CA GLU A 399 18.87 -22.24 -8.16
C GLU A 399 18.45 -21.86 -6.72
N GLY A 400 17.65 -22.71 -6.06
CA GLY A 400 17.14 -22.46 -4.70
C GLY A 400 15.91 -21.54 -4.64
N ILE A 401 15.37 -21.13 -5.80
CA ILE A 401 14.17 -20.31 -5.90
C ILE A 401 12.98 -21.16 -6.36
N PRO A 402 11.84 -21.16 -5.64
CA PRO A 402 10.65 -21.90 -6.05
C PRO A 402 9.95 -21.24 -7.24
N VAL A 403 9.74 -21.99 -8.31
CA VAL A 403 9.03 -21.52 -9.51
C VAL A 403 7.54 -21.85 -9.39
N LEU A 404 6.81 -20.96 -8.71
CA LEU A 404 5.38 -21.11 -8.42
C LEU A 404 4.48 -20.65 -9.59
N LEU A 405 4.68 -21.25 -10.76
CA LEU A 405 3.87 -21.00 -11.96
C LEU A 405 3.02 -22.24 -12.26
N VAL A 406 1.69 -22.07 -12.40
CA VAL A 406 0.74 -23.19 -12.56
C VAL A 406 1.00 -23.98 -13.85
N ASP A 407 1.40 -23.31 -14.92
CA ASP A 407 1.74 -23.89 -16.22
C ASP A 407 3.08 -24.64 -16.23
N GLN A 408 3.98 -24.35 -15.27
CA GLN A 408 5.25 -25.05 -15.09
C GLN A 408 5.20 -26.12 -13.99
N ALA A 409 4.06 -26.25 -13.30
CA ALA A 409 3.87 -27.23 -12.25
C ALA A 409 3.59 -28.62 -12.84
N ARG A 410 4.28 -29.63 -12.34
CA ARG A 410 4.06 -31.04 -12.71
C ARG A 410 2.92 -31.62 -11.89
N VAL A 411 2.04 -32.40 -12.52
CA VAL A 411 1.01 -33.16 -11.79
C VAL A 411 1.66 -34.45 -11.30
N ARG A 412 1.73 -34.66 -9.98
CA ARG A 412 2.25 -35.91 -9.43
C ARG A 412 1.27 -37.05 -9.73
N PRO A 413 1.78 -38.25 -10.07
CA PRO A 413 0.93 -39.43 -10.18
C PRO A 413 0.21 -39.67 -8.84
N GLN A 414 -1.09 -39.97 -8.89
CA GLN A 414 -1.79 -40.44 -7.70
C GLN A 414 -1.18 -41.78 -7.29
N ALA A 415 -0.74 -41.90 -6.04
CA ALA A 415 -0.30 -43.18 -5.50
C ALA A 415 -1.51 -44.11 -5.44
N SER A 416 -1.45 -45.22 -6.18
CA SER A 416 -2.43 -46.30 -6.18
C SER A 416 -2.45 -47.09 -4.88
#